data_AF-A0A969F1T7-F1
#
_entry.id   AF-A0A969F1T7-F1
#
_cell.length_a   1.000
_cell.length_b   1.000
_cell.length_c   1.000
_cell.angle_alpha   90.00
_cell.angle_beta   90.00
_cell.angle_gamma   90.00
#
_symmetry.space_group_name_H-M   'P 1'
#
loop_
_entity.id
_entity.type
_entity.pdbx_description
1 polymer ?
#
loop_
_entity_poly.entity_id
_entity_poly.type
_entity_poly.pdbx_seq_one_letter_code
_entity_poly.pdbx_strand_id
1 'polypeptide(L)'
;MMHFPFFRARDEGDVSMVARAVDDKGGFSAQIIRSRQPLLVQLASSEDAKDKGANLTGGGRMTDSFLGVPMILADRVVGVIGLSSYKEERVYNESDQNLLMTLAGTVGVAIQNAQQFELTRRRAERERIVNEITQKIQGSLSMEGALQTAVKELGHALGAKFTQVELKLGHDDGDSNGTTL
;
A
#
# COMPACT_ATOMS: atom_id res chain seq x y z
N MET A 1 2.42 -13.81 4.42
CA MET A 1 1.25 -13.00 4.81
C MET A 1 1.11 -11.84 3.85
N MET A 2 0.24 -11.97 2.85
CA MET A 2 -0.05 -10.88 1.92
C MET A 2 -1.19 -10.02 2.48
N HIS A 3 -0.90 -8.76 2.78
CA HIS A 3 -1.89 -7.84 3.36
C HIS A 3 -2.59 -7.07 2.23
N PHE A 4 -3.71 -7.59 1.75
CA PHE A 4 -4.58 -6.86 0.83
C PHE A 4 -5.69 -6.19 1.62
N PRO A 5 -5.82 -4.84 1.59
CA PRO A 5 -7.07 -4.22 2.03
C PRO A 5 -8.19 -4.71 1.11
N PHE A 6 -9.29 -5.21 1.68
CA PHE A 6 -10.48 -5.56 0.90
C PHE A 6 -11.65 -4.69 1.32
N PHE A 7 -12.51 -4.42 0.35
CA PHE A 7 -13.74 -3.68 0.53
C PHE A 7 -14.90 -4.65 0.46
N ARG A 8 -15.86 -4.53 1.37
CA ARG A 8 -17.10 -5.31 1.32
C ARG A 8 -18.28 -4.35 1.36
N ALA A 9 -19.14 -4.45 0.36
CA ALA A 9 -20.49 -3.91 0.41
C ALA A 9 -21.46 -5.04 0.81
N ARG A 10 -22.47 -4.72 1.62
CA ARG A 10 -23.57 -5.65 1.94
C ARG A 10 -24.87 -4.95 1.57
N ASP A 11 -25.44 -5.34 0.44
CA ASP A 11 -26.61 -4.69 -0.20
C ASP A 11 -26.42 -3.18 -0.46
N GLU A 12 -27.20 -2.64 -1.41
CA GLU A 12 -27.11 -1.26 -1.90
C GLU A 12 -27.00 -0.22 -0.77
N GLY A 13 -25.80 0.31 -0.54
CA GLY A 13 -25.63 1.50 0.30
C GLY A 13 -24.25 1.65 0.94
N ASP A 14 -23.89 0.73 1.84
CA ASP A 14 -22.71 0.94 2.70
C ASP A 14 -21.51 0.08 2.31
N VAL A 15 -20.49 0.76 1.77
CA VAL A 15 -19.15 0.19 1.60
C VAL A 15 -18.39 0.35 2.91
N SER A 16 -18.13 -0.75 3.59
CA SER A 16 -17.28 -0.76 4.78
C SER A 16 -15.88 -1.26 4.43
N MET A 17 -14.87 -0.52 4.87
CA MET A 17 -13.49 -0.97 4.80
C MET A 17 -13.23 -1.88 5.99
N VAL A 18 -13.00 -3.17 5.71
CA VAL A 18 -12.58 -4.13 6.72
C VAL A 18 -11.17 -4.56 6.36
N ALA A 19 -10.19 -3.97 7.05
CA ALA A 19 -8.82 -4.44 6.96
C ALA A 19 -8.73 -5.81 7.66
N ARG A 20 -8.91 -6.88 6.90
CA ARG A 20 -8.55 -8.22 7.37
C ARG A 20 -7.47 -8.76 6.46
N ALA A 21 -6.44 -9.33 7.07
CA ALA A 21 -5.45 -10.10 6.34
C ALA A 21 -6.18 -11.21 5.59
N VAL A 22 -6.00 -11.27 4.27
CA VAL A 22 -6.33 -12.48 3.51
C VAL A 22 -5.38 -13.52 4.07
N ASP A 23 -5.86 -14.39 4.95
CA ASP A 23 -5.01 -15.43 5.49
C ASP A 23 -4.58 -16.34 4.34
N ASP A 24 -3.28 -16.58 4.24
CA ASP A 24 -2.69 -17.43 3.23
C ASP A 24 -3.12 -18.92 3.41
N LYS A 25 -3.95 -19.22 4.44
CA LYS A 25 -4.22 -20.57 4.96
C LYS A 25 -5.52 -21.18 4.45
N GLY A 26 -6.43 -20.42 3.82
CA GLY A 26 -7.61 -21.00 3.16
C GLY A 26 -8.60 -19.99 2.58
N GLY A 27 -9.64 -20.51 1.90
CA GLY A 27 -10.71 -19.69 1.33
C GLY A 27 -10.54 -19.39 -0.15
N PHE A 28 -11.65 -19.00 -0.79
CA PHE A 28 -11.72 -18.77 -2.24
C PHE A 28 -10.75 -17.69 -2.73
N SER A 29 -10.58 -16.59 -1.98
CA SER A 29 -9.60 -15.56 -2.35
C SER A 29 -8.17 -16.11 -2.37
N ALA A 30 -7.78 -16.93 -1.40
CA ALA A 30 -6.45 -17.56 -1.38
C ALA A 30 -6.26 -18.57 -2.52
N GLN A 31 -7.33 -19.28 -2.91
CA GLN A 31 -7.31 -20.17 -4.07
C GLN A 31 -7.09 -19.38 -5.37
N ILE A 32 -7.85 -18.31 -5.59
CA ILE A 32 -7.73 -17.44 -6.77
C ILE A 32 -6.34 -16.82 -6.86
N ILE A 33 -5.80 -16.32 -5.74
CA ILE A 33 -4.46 -15.73 -5.71
C ILE A 33 -3.39 -16.75 -6.10
N ARG A 34 -3.49 -17.99 -5.60
CA ARG A 34 -2.52 -19.06 -5.88
C ARG A 34 -2.63 -19.60 -7.31
N SER A 35 -3.85 -19.83 -7.78
CA SER A 35 -4.07 -20.38 -9.13
C SER A 35 -3.90 -19.32 -10.22
N ARG A 36 -4.09 -18.04 -9.89
CA ARG A 36 -4.24 -16.94 -10.85
C ARG A 36 -5.38 -17.17 -11.84
N GLN A 37 -6.37 -17.98 -11.45
CA GLN A 37 -7.53 -18.32 -12.26
C GLN A 37 -8.81 -17.82 -11.59
N PRO A 38 -9.84 -17.47 -12.37
CA PRO A 38 -11.15 -17.21 -11.83
C PRO A 38 -11.71 -18.45 -11.14
N LEU A 39 -12.63 -18.24 -10.20
CA LEU A 39 -13.30 -19.29 -9.45
C LEU A 39 -14.79 -19.00 -9.43
N LEU A 40 -15.56 -19.90 -10.05
CA LEU A 40 -17.00 -19.93 -10.00
C LEU A 40 -17.43 -21.17 -9.22
N VAL A 41 -18.08 -20.98 -8.07
CA VAL A 41 -18.52 -22.08 -7.20
C VAL A 41 -19.95 -21.87 -6.73
N GLN A 42 -20.69 -22.97 -6.73
CA GLN A 42 -22.00 -23.09 -6.11
C GLN A 42 -21.81 -23.95 -4.85
N LEU A 43 -22.43 -23.55 -3.75
CA LEU A 43 -22.27 -24.21 -2.47
C LEU A 43 -23.62 -24.73 -1.99
N ALA A 44 -23.81 -26.05 -2.05
CA ALA A 44 -25.06 -26.69 -1.68
C ALA A 44 -25.13 -27.05 -0.17
N SER A 45 -23.96 -27.20 0.47
CA SER A 45 -23.87 -27.57 1.89
C SER A 45 -22.56 -27.07 2.51
N SER A 46 -22.50 -27.06 3.85
CA SER A 46 -21.26 -26.74 4.57
C SER A 46 -20.13 -27.74 4.32
N GLU A 47 -20.45 -28.99 3.96
CA GLU A 47 -19.48 -30.02 3.62
C GLU A 47 -18.92 -29.78 2.22
N ASP A 48 -19.80 -29.53 1.24
CA ASP A 48 -19.43 -29.12 -0.13
C ASP A 48 -18.58 -27.83 -0.13
N ALA A 49 -18.91 -26.88 0.76
CA ALA A 49 -18.12 -25.67 0.94
C ALA A 49 -16.70 -25.95 1.45
N LYS A 50 -16.52 -26.86 2.42
CA LYS A 50 -15.19 -27.26 2.90
C LYS A 50 -14.40 -27.97 1.81
N ASP A 51 -15.02 -28.89 1.10
CA ASP A 51 -14.40 -29.65 0.01
C ASP A 51 -13.92 -28.73 -1.13
N LYS A 52 -14.70 -27.70 -1.42
CA LYS A 52 -14.35 -26.65 -2.40
C LYS A 52 -13.36 -25.61 -1.87
N GLY A 53 -12.93 -25.71 -0.61
CA GLY A 53 -11.88 -24.87 -0.02
C GLY A 53 -12.37 -23.57 0.62
N ALA A 54 -13.65 -23.46 0.98
CA ALA A 54 -14.19 -22.33 1.72
C ALA A 54 -13.56 -22.25 3.13
N ASN A 55 -13.23 -21.02 3.56
CA ASN A 55 -12.77 -20.79 4.92
C ASN A 55 -13.97 -20.45 5.82
N LEU A 56 -14.45 -21.45 6.56
CA LEU A 56 -15.61 -21.34 7.45
C LEU A 56 -15.27 -20.87 8.87
N THR A 57 -14.00 -20.56 9.17
CA THR A 57 -13.53 -20.28 10.54
C THR A 57 -14.00 -18.95 11.14
N GLY A 58 -14.73 -18.12 10.37
CA GLY A 58 -15.12 -16.76 10.76
C GLY A 58 -16.55 -16.58 11.26
N GLY A 59 -17.32 -17.64 11.47
CA GLY A 59 -18.71 -17.55 11.98
C GLY A 59 -19.71 -16.77 11.09
N GLY A 60 -19.29 -16.40 9.88
CA GLY A 60 -20.12 -15.70 8.91
C GLY A 60 -21.07 -16.66 8.18
N ARG A 61 -22.19 -16.12 7.70
CA ARG A 61 -23.13 -16.85 6.83
C ARG A 61 -22.38 -17.42 5.62
N MET A 62 -22.59 -18.70 5.33
CA MET A 62 -22.10 -19.34 4.10
C MET A 62 -22.74 -18.67 2.89
N THR A 63 -21.96 -18.41 1.84
CA THR A 63 -22.48 -17.95 0.55
C THR A 63 -23.01 -19.15 -0.22
N ASP A 64 -24.13 -19.01 -0.92
CA ASP A 64 -24.75 -20.09 -1.72
C ASP A 64 -24.15 -20.12 -3.14
N SER A 65 -23.64 -18.98 -3.62
CA SER A 65 -22.96 -18.83 -4.91
C SER A 65 -21.84 -17.80 -4.81
N PHE A 66 -20.66 -18.11 -5.34
CA PHE A 66 -19.50 -17.22 -5.37
C PHE A 66 -18.87 -17.19 -6.76
N LEU A 67 -18.58 -15.98 -7.22
CA LEU A 67 -17.75 -15.73 -8.40
C LEU A 67 -16.61 -14.80 -7.99
N GLY A 68 -15.37 -15.24 -8.15
CA GLY A 68 -14.21 -14.42 -7.90
C GLY A 68 -13.22 -14.45 -9.06
N VAL A 69 -12.59 -13.31 -9.32
CA VAL A 69 -11.58 -13.15 -10.38
C VAL A 69 -10.32 -12.49 -9.83
N PRO A 70 -9.13 -12.88 -10.32
CA PRO A 70 -7.89 -12.23 -9.93
C PRO A 70 -7.75 -10.86 -10.61
N MET A 71 -7.28 -9.86 -9.88
CA MET A 71 -6.73 -8.64 -10.48
C MET A 71 -5.25 -8.89 -10.78
N ILE A 72 -4.91 -9.05 -12.05
CA ILE A 72 -3.54 -9.37 -12.50
C ILE A 72 -2.93 -8.14 -13.15
N LEU A 73 -1.75 -7.75 -12.67
CA LEU A 73 -0.92 -6.73 -13.29
C LEU A 73 0.43 -7.34 -13.62
N ALA A 74 0.82 -7.28 -14.88
CA ALA A 74 1.97 -8.02 -15.40
C ALA A 74 1.91 -9.50 -14.97
N ASP A 75 2.80 -9.94 -14.08
CA ASP A 75 2.94 -11.31 -13.60
C ASP A 75 2.48 -11.51 -12.14
N ARG A 76 1.92 -10.48 -11.50
CA ARG A 76 1.52 -10.49 -10.08
C ARG A 76 0.02 -10.29 -9.90
N VAL A 77 -0.55 -11.06 -8.97
CA VAL A 77 -1.91 -10.83 -8.47
C VAL A 77 -1.86 -9.69 -7.45
N VAL A 78 -2.56 -8.60 -7.73
CA VAL A 78 -2.63 -7.42 -6.84
C VAL A 78 -3.89 -7.40 -5.98
N GLY A 79 -4.80 -8.35 -6.19
CA GLY A 79 -5.98 -8.57 -5.36
C GLY A 79 -7.00 -9.47 -6.03
N VAL A 80 -8.19 -9.55 -5.44
CA VAL A 80 -9.31 -10.37 -5.91
C VAL A 80 -10.57 -9.52 -5.89
N ILE A 81 -11.38 -9.62 -6.95
CA ILE A 81 -12.75 -9.12 -6.96
C ILE A 81 -13.66 -10.32 -6.77
N GLY A 82 -14.57 -10.26 -5.80
CA GLY A 82 -15.47 -11.36 -5.46
C GLY A 82 -16.92 -10.89 -5.36
N LEU A 83 -17.82 -11.67 -5.92
CA LEU A 83 -19.27 -11.55 -5.83
C LEU A 83 -19.81 -12.75 -5.06
N SER A 84 -20.72 -12.50 -4.13
CA SER A 84 -21.32 -13.52 -3.27
C SER A 84 -22.83 -13.34 -3.22
N SER A 85 -23.57 -14.42 -3.47
CA SER A 85 -25.00 -14.51 -3.15
C SER A 85 -25.19 -15.35 -1.89
N TYR A 86 -26.09 -14.90 -1.02
CA TYR A 86 -26.46 -15.58 0.24
C TYR A 86 -27.92 -16.03 0.25
N LYS A 87 -28.63 -15.93 -0.88
CA LYS A 87 -30.07 -16.26 -0.95
C LYS A 87 -30.40 -17.21 -2.11
N GLU A 88 -29.52 -17.30 -3.09
CA GLU A 88 -29.77 -18.00 -4.35
C GLU A 88 -28.53 -18.77 -4.78
N GLU A 89 -28.74 -20.02 -5.14
CA GLU A 89 -27.77 -20.85 -5.85
C GLU A 89 -27.78 -20.47 -7.34
N ARG A 90 -26.65 -20.66 -8.04
CA ARG A 90 -26.54 -20.44 -9.52
C ARG A 90 -26.82 -19.02 -10.01
N VAL A 91 -26.47 -18.01 -9.23
CA VAL A 91 -26.62 -16.60 -9.65
C VAL A 91 -25.63 -16.21 -10.75
N TYR A 92 -24.44 -16.79 -10.75
CA TYR A 92 -23.36 -16.40 -11.65
C TYR A 92 -23.03 -17.48 -12.67
N ASN A 93 -22.70 -17.06 -13.89
CA ASN A 93 -22.32 -17.92 -15.00
C ASN A 93 -20.99 -17.47 -15.65
N GLU A 94 -20.59 -18.14 -16.74
CA GLU A 94 -19.34 -17.83 -17.46
C GLU A 94 -19.35 -16.45 -18.12
N SER A 95 -20.51 -15.94 -18.54
CA SER A 95 -20.64 -14.58 -19.09
C SER A 95 -20.36 -13.54 -18.00
N ASP A 96 -20.88 -13.76 -16.78
CA ASP A 96 -20.58 -12.89 -15.64
C ASP A 96 -19.09 -12.94 -15.28
N GLN A 97 -18.47 -14.12 -15.34
CA GLN A 97 -17.04 -14.28 -15.14
C GLN A 97 -16.23 -13.49 -16.17
N ASN A 98 -16.58 -13.57 -17.45
CA ASN A 98 -15.87 -12.85 -18.52
C ASN A 98 -16.00 -11.33 -18.38
N LEU A 99 -17.20 -10.85 -18.01
CA LEU A 99 -17.42 -9.45 -17.69
C LEU A 99 -16.57 -9.01 -16.48
N LEU A 100 -16.60 -9.79 -15.40
CA LEU A 100 -15.87 -9.48 -14.18
C LEU A 100 -14.35 -9.49 -14.40
N MET A 101 -13.84 -10.42 -15.22
CA MET A 101 -12.43 -10.45 -15.65
C MET A 101 -12.04 -9.18 -16.41
N THR A 102 -12.90 -8.71 -17.31
CA THR A 102 -12.66 -7.46 -18.07
C THR A 102 -12.59 -6.26 -17.11
N LEU A 103 -13.53 -6.18 -16.17
CA LEU A 103 -13.54 -5.13 -15.16
C LEU A 103 -12.33 -5.21 -14.22
N ALA A 104 -11.91 -6.42 -13.84
CA ALA A 104 -10.73 -6.64 -13.00
C ALA A 104 -9.44 -6.09 -13.65
N GLY A 105 -9.31 -6.20 -14.97
CA GLY A 105 -8.22 -5.57 -15.71
C GLY A 105 -8.22 -4.06 -15.57
N THR A 106 -9.37 -3.42 -15.83
CA THR A 106 -9.52 -1.95 -15.72
C THR A 106 -9.27 -1.43 -14.31
N VAL A 107 -9.84 -2.10 -13.30
CA VAL A 107 -9.64 -1.75 -11.88
C VAL A 107 -8.17 -1.90 -11.51
N GLY A 108 -7.53 -2.97 -11.96
CA GLY A 108 -6.11 -3.21 -11.74
C GLY A 108 -5.23 -2.05 -12.24
N VAL A 109 -5.44 -1.62 -13.48
CA VAL A 109 -4.71 -0.48 -14.08
C VAL A 109 -4.96 0.81 -13.30
N ALA A 110 -6.21 1.09 -12.93
CA ALA A 110 -6.56 2.30 -12.16
C ALA A 110 -5.85 2.34 -10.80
N ILE A 111 -5.78 1.21 -10.09
CA ILE A 111 -5.08 1.10 -8.81
C ILE A 111 -3.58 1.33 -8.99
N GLN A 112 -2.96 0.76 -10.03
CA GLN A 112 -1.54 0.99 -10.29
C GLN A 112 -1.24 2.45 -10.61
N ASN A 113 -2.08 3.09 -11.43
CA ASN A 113 -1.94 4.52 -11.72
C ASN A 113 -2.04 5.37 -10.45
N ALA A 114 -3.01 5.07 -9.57
CA ALA A 114 -3.16 5.78 -8.30
C ALA A 114 -1.95 5.58 -7.38
N GLN A 115 -1.42 4.35 -7.28
CA GLN A 115 -0.22 4.06 -6.50
C GLN A 115 1.02 4.79 -7.04
N GLN A 116 1.21 4.78 -8.36
CA GLN A 116 2.32 5.46 -9.01
C GLN A 116 2.21 6.98 -8.84
N PHE A 117 1.01 7.54 -8.97
CA PHE A 117 0.75 8.95 -8.72
C PHE A 117 1.10 9.34 -7.27
N GLU A 118 0.65 8.56 -6.28
CA GLU A 118 0.96 8.83 -4.87
C GLU A 118 2.46 8.73 -4.57
N LEU A 119 3.17 7.78 -5.17
CA LEU A 119 4.62 7.68 -5.04
C LEU A 119 5.33 8.90 -5.63
N THR A 120 4.94 9.33 -6.83
CA THR A 120 5.48 10.53 -7.47
C THR A 120 5.17 11.78 -6.64
N ARG A 121 3.94 11.92 -6.15
CA ARG A 121 3.53 13.04 -5.29
C ARG A 121 4.36 13.13 -4.02
N ARG A 122 4.60 11.99 -3.34
CA ARG A 122 5.45 11.93 -2.14
C ARG A 122 6.90 12.28 -2.44
N ARG A 123 7.43 11.87 -3.59
CA ARG A 123 8.80 12.22 -4.01
C ARG A 123 8.91 13.72 -4.27
N ALA A 124 7.98 14.29 -5.03
CA ALA A 124 7.94 15.72 -5.32
C ALA A 124 7.84 16.56 -4.02
N GLU A 125 7.00 16.15 -3.06
CA GLU A 125 6.90 16.85 -1.77
C GLU A 125 8.20 16.78 -0.97
N ARG A 126 8.88 15.62 -0.98
CA ARG A 126 10.19 15.49 -0.33
C ARG A 126 11.24 16.39 -0.98
N GLU A 127 11.31 16.43 -2.31
CA GLU A 127 12.22 17.31 -3.05
C GLU A 127 11.91 18.79 -2.78
N ARG A 128 10.63 19.15 -2.73
CA ARG A 128 10.17 20.50 -2.38
C ARG A 128 10.69 20.92 -1.00
N ILE A 129 10.52 20.06 0.01
CA ILE A 129 11.01 20.30 1.37
C ILE A 129 12.54 20.45 1.38
N VAL A 130 13.28 19.54 0.74
CA VAL A 130 14.75 19.62 0.68
C VAL A 130 15.23 20.92 0.04
N ASN A 131 14.62 21.33 -1.07
CA ASN A 131 14.96 22.58 -1.75
C ASN A 131 14.63 23.81 -0.89
N GLU A 132 13.47 23.83 -0.23
CA GLU A 132 13.07 24.91 0.66
C GLU A 132 14.06 25.11 1.81
N ILE A 133 14.46 24.01 2.47
CA ILE A 133 15.44 24.04 3.56
C ILE A 133 16.79 24.53 3.04
N THR A 134 17.24 24.00 1.90
CA THR A 134 18.52 24.38 1.29
C THR A 134 18.57 25.88 0.97
N GLN A 135 17.49 26.45 0.39
CA GLN A 135 17.42 27.87 0.10
C GLN A 135 17.44 28.74 1.36
N LYS A 136 16.74 28.34 2.43
CA LYS A 136 16.78 29.07 3.71
C LYS A 136 18.19 29.08 4.32
N ILE A 137 18.90 27.94 4.26
CA ILE A 137 20.29 27.83 4.73
C ILE A 137 21.20 28.72 3.88
N GLN A 138 21.11 28.65 2.54
CA GLN A 138 21.94 29.45 1.63
C GLN A 138 21.65 30.96 1.71
N GLY A 139 20.42 31.35 2.04
CA GLY A 139 20.04 32.75 2.24
C GLY A 139 20.53 33.36 3.56
N SER A 140 21.15 32.58 4.44
CA SER A 140 21.69 33.08 5.70
C SER A 140 22.97 33.89 5.48
N LEU A 141 23.05 35.08 6.09
CA LEU A 141 24.16 36.02 5.92
C LEU A 141 25.37 35.72 6.84
N SER A 142 25.28 34.67 7.67
CA SER A 142 26.35 34.25 8.57
C SER A 142 26.34 32.74 8.76
N MET A 143 27.50 32.17 9.11
CA MET A 143 27.64 30.75 9.45
C MET A 143 26.68 30.37 10.60
N GLU A 144 26.61 31.21 11.64
CA GLU A 144 25.72 30.98 12.78
C GLU A 144 24.24 30.96 12.37
N GLY A 145 23.81 31.90 11.52
CA GLY A 145 22.44 31.94 11.01
C GLY A 145 22.09 30.72 10.14
N ALA A 146 23.05 30.26 9.34
CA ALA A 146 22.89 29.06 8.51
C ALA A 146 22.73 27.81 9.38
N LEU A 147 23.54 27.66 10.43
CA LEU A 147 23.46 26.54 11.38
C LEU A 147 22.15 26.54 12.19
N GLN A 148 21.73 27.70 12.69
CA GLN A 148 20.45 27.84 13.40
C GLN A 148 19.26 27.46 12.52
N THR A 149 19.29 27.91 11.26
CA THR A 149 18.26 27.59 10.27
C THR A 149 18.25 26.09 9.95
N ALA A 150 19.43 25.48 9.75
CA ALA A 150 19.55 24.05 9.51
C ALA A 150 18.95 23.23 10.66
N VAL A 151 19.30 23.53 11.91
CA VAL A 151 18.78 22.82 13.10
C VAL A 151 17.25 22.92 13.17
N LYS A 152 16.70 24.12 13.01
CA LYS A 152 15.24 24.35 13.10
C LYS A 152 14.47 23.63 11.99
N GLU A 153 14.91 23.80 10.75
CA GLU A 153 14.19 23.29 9.58
C GLU A 153 14.28 21.76 9.48
N LEU A 154 15.45 21.17 9.77
CA LEU A 154 15.60 19.71 9.81
C LEU A 154 14.77 19.09 10.94
N GLY A 155 14.76 19.73 12.12
CA GLY A 155 13.96 19.26 13.26
C GLY A 155 12.47 19.22 12.94
N HIS A 156 11.93 20.28 12.33
CA HIS A 156 10.54 20.34 11.89
C HIS A 156 10.23 19.32 10.79
N ALA A 157 11.06 19.23 9.75
CA ALA A 157 10.80 18.36 8.60
C ALA A 157 10.82 16.86 8.95
N LEU A 158 11.64 16.47 9.93
CA LEU A 158 11.79 15.08 10.36
C LEU A 158 10.94 14.73 11.59
N GLY A 159 10.25 15.70 12.19
CA GLY A 159 9.52 15.51 13.46
C GLY A 159 10.45 15.12 14.62
N ALA A 160 11.72 15.53 14.56
CA ALA A 160 12.72 15.18 15.56
C ALA A 160 12.53 16.03 16.82
N LYS A 161 12.54 15.38 17.99
CA LYS A 161 12.44 16.07 19.29
C LYS A 161 13.72 16.82 19.68
N PHE A 162 14.86 16.37 19.15
CA PHE A 162 16.18 16.97 19.35
C PHE A 162 16.94 16.96 18.04
N THR A 163 17.54 18.09 17.66
CA THR A 163 18.35 18.26 16.45
C THR A 163 19.59 19.05 16.80
N GLN A 164 20.76 18.61 16.33
CA GLN A 164 22.05 19.26 16.59
C GLN A 164 22.87 19.28 15.30
N VAL A 165 23.62 20.35 15.08
CA VAL A 165 24.65 20.44 14.03
C VAL A 165 25.94 20.90 14.70
N GLU A 166 27.02 20.14 14.51
CA GLU A 166 28.36 20.48 15.01
C GLU A 166 29.28 20.79 13.84
N LEU A 167 30.04 21.88 13.96
CA LEU A 167 31.02 22.28 12.96
C LEU A 167 32.42 22.19 13.58
N LYS A 168 33.32 21.40 12.98
CA LYS A 168 34.74 21.44 13.35
C LYS A 168 35.39 22.61 12.64
N LEU A 169 35.69 23.68 13.39
CA LEU A 169 36.53 24.77 12.91
C LEU A 169 37.98 24.26 12.83
N GLY A 170 38.65 24.46 11.69
CA GLY A 170 40.06 24.12 11.53
C GLY A 170 40.93 24.91 12.50
N HIS A 171 41.90 24.25 13.13
CA HIS A 171 42.99 24.92 13.84
C HIS A 171 43.85 25.63 12.79
N ASP A 172 43.95 26.95 12.90
CA ASP A 172 44.98 27.71 12.19
C ASP A 172 46.27 27.49 12.98
N ASP A 173 47.04 26.47 12.59
CA ASP A 173 48.37 26.19 13.13
C ASP A 173 49.30 27.34 12.70
N GLY A 174 49.28 28.42 13.46
CA GLY A 174 50.31 29.46 13.44
C GLY A 174 51.60 28.89 14.00
N ASP A 175 52.36 28.17 13.17
CA ASP A 175 53.73 27.75 13.52
C ASP A 175 54.68 28.94 13.36
N SER A 176 54.78 29.73 14.42
CA SER A 176 55.91 30.62 14.66
C SER A 176 56.95 29.89 15.51
N ASN A 177 57.98 29.28 14.90
CA ASN A 177 59.37 29.35 15.37
C ASN A 177 60.35 28.59 14.46
N GLY A 178 60.85 29.28 13.43
CA GLY A 178 62.18 29.04 12.89
C GLY A 178 63.18 29.95 13.60
N THR A 179 63.71 29.51 14.73
CA THR A 179 64.80 30.18 15.46
C THR A 179 66.05 30.21 14.58
N THR A 180 66.46 31.40 14.16
CA THR A 180 67.85 31.71 13.82
C THR A 180 68.70 31.57 15.07
N LEU A 181 69.63 30.61 15.07
CA LEU A 181 71.00 30.72 15.58
C LEU A 181 71.86 29.63 14.92
#